data_AF-A0A094DD33-F1
#
_entry.id   AF-A0A094DD33-F1
#
_cell.length_a   1.000
_cell.length_b   1.000
_cell.length_c   1.000
_cell.angle_alpha   90.00
_cell.angle_beta   90.00
_cell.angle_gamma   90.00
#
_symmetry.space_group_name_H-M   'P 1'
#
loop_
_entity.id
_entity.type
_entity.pdbx_description
1 polymer ?
#
loop_
_entity_poly.entity_id
_entity_poly.type
_entity_poly.pdbx_seq_one_letter_code
_entity_poly.pdbx_strand_id
1 'polypeptide(L)'
;MKVRGLVMGTAVVLQGRYIEHQALKALGGRERISMVNCFRPKSPHIKDETVLTGVRGISHKSELYTQYTEYRLEMLEERIRANMKAERLRECAKKPFYIAEVRGWLMEQKEFLGSMLYEITEE
;
A
#
# COMPACT_ATOMS: atom_id res chain seq x y z
N MET A 1 5.35 23.71 -7.96
CA MET A 1 5.85 24.44 -6.77
C MET A 1 7.25 23.93 -6.45
N LYS A 2 8.26 24.81 -6.27
CA LYS A 2 9.62 24.39 -5.90
C LYS A 2 9.83 24.66 -4.41
N VAL A 3 9.96 23.61 -3.62
CA VAL A 3 10.27 23.73 -2.19
C VAL A 3 11.77 24.03 -2.06
N ARG A 4 12.13 24.89 -1.10
CA ARG A 4 13.54 25.18 -0.79
C ARG A 4 14.26 23.86 -0.46
N GLY A 5 15.53 23.76 -0.84
CA GLY A 5 16.33 22.57 -0.57
C GLY A 5 16.33 22.22 0.91
N LEU A 6 16.00 20.95 1.21
CA LEU A 6 16.06 20.40 2.56
C LEU A 6 17.47 20.57 3.14
N VAL A 7 17.54 21.03 4.38
CA VAL A 7 18.78 21.09 5.17
C VAL A 7 18.80 19.98 6.21
N MET A 8 19.97 19.70 6.79
CA MET A 8 20.10 18.70 7.84
C MET A 8 19.13 19.00 9.00
N GLY A 9 18.39 17.98 9.46
CA GLY A 9 17.39 18.12 10.52
C GLY A 9 16.01 18.60 10.08
N THR A 10 15.77 18.79 8.77
CA THR A 10 14.44 19.11 8.24
C THR A 10 13.72 17.89 7.67
N ALA A 11 12.39 17.92 7.72
CA ALA A 11 11.51 16.91 7.13
C ALA A 11 10.41 17.58 6.31
N VAL A 12 9.89 16.85 5.34
CA VAL A 12 8.71 17.23 4.56
C VAL A 12 7.73 16.08 4.62
N VAL A 13 6.46 16.40 4.85
CA VAL A 13 5.36 15.44 4.78
C VAL A 13 4.67 15.63 3.44
N LEU A 14 4.51 14.54 2.69
CA LEU A 14 3.84 14.52 1.40
C LEU A 14 2.70 13.51 1.42
N GLN A 15 1.64 13.83 0.71
CA GLN A 15 0.65 12.83 0.35
C GLN A 15 1.22 11.98 -0.79
N GLY A 16 1.66 10.77 -0.44
CA GLY A 16 2.12 9.78 -1.42
C GLY A 16 1.05 9.50 -2.48
N ARG A 17 1.46 9.08 -3.68
CA ARG A 17 0.61 8.82 -4.86
C ARG A 17 -0.05 10.05 -5.51
N TYR A 18 -0.43 11.06 -4.74
CA TYR A 18 -1.20 12.21 -5.24
C TYR A 18 -0.36 13.46 -5.52
N ILE A 19 0.85 13.55 -4.94
CA ILE A 19 1.76 14.67 -5.18
C ILE A 19 2.93 14.19 -6.04
N GLU A 20 2.99 14.70 -7.27
CA GLU A 20 4.18 14.58 -8.10
C GLU A 20 5.34 15.36 -7.46
N HIS A 21 6.44 14.66 -7.25
CA HIS A 21 7.64 15.25 -6.66
C HIS A 21 8.88 14.56 -7.23
N GLN A 22 9.99 15.29 -7.24
CA GLN A 22 11.27 14.78 -7.73
C GLN A 22 12.41 15.27 -6.85
N ALA A 23 13.29 14.36 -6.44
CA ALA A 23 14.52 14.70 -5.79
C ALA A 23 15.54 15.21 -6.81
N LEU A 24 15.94 16.48 -6.70
CA LEU A 24 17.01 17.04 -7.55
C LEU A 24 18.38 16.50 -7.13
N LYS A 25 19.34 16.50 -8.07
CA LYS A 25 20.75 16.16 -7.81
C LYS A 25 21.32 17.05 -6.69
N ALA A 26 22.20 16.49 -5.86
CA ALA A 26 22.91 17.26 -4.84
C ALA A 26 23.85 18.28 -5.50
N LEU A 27 23.83 19.52 -5.01
CA LEU A 27 24.70 20.59 -5.51
C LEU A 27 26.14 20.33 -5.07
N GLY A 28 27.09 20.41 -6.01
CA GLY A 28 28.52 20.26 -5.70
C GLY A 28 28.99 18.83 -5.41
N GLY A 29 28.22 17.81 -5.80
CA GLY A 29 28.65 16.40 -5.71
C GLY A 29 28.76 15.86 -4.28
N ARG A 30 28.24 16.59 -3.29
CA ARG A 30 28.22 16.13 -1.89
C ARG A 30 27.20 15.02 -1.71
N GLU A 31 27.53 14.07 -0.85
CA GLU A 31 26.59 13.03 -0.45
C GLU A 31 25.37 13.64 0.24
N ARG A 32 24.18 13.11 -0.08
CA ARG A 32 22.92 13.48 0.56
C ARG A 32 22.19 12.21 0.96
N ILE A 33 22.08 11.99 2.26
CA ILE A 33 21.30 10.90 2.85
C ILE A 33 19.92 11.44 3.22
N SER A 34 18.88 10.69 2.87
CA SER A 34 17.50 10.98 3.24
C SER A 34 16.80 9.70 3.67
N MET A 35 15.97 9.78 4.70
CA MET A 35 15.11 8.68 5.15
C MET A 35 13.66 8.99 4.76
N VAL A 36 12.93 7.99 4.28
CA VAL A 36 11.51 8.09 3.97
C VAL A 36 10.76 7.12 4.86
N ASN A 37 9.81 7.63 5.65
CA ASN A 37 8.89 6.84 6.44
C ASN A 37 7.49 6.97 5.86
N CYS A 38 6.98 5.89 5.26
CA CYS A 38 5.66 5.86 4.65
C CYS A 38 4.60 5.45 5.69
N PHE A 39 3.54 6.23 5.82
CA PHE A 39 2.37 5.87 6.61
C PHE A 39 1.33 5.19 5.72
N ARG A 40 0.60 4.24 6.31
CA ARG A 40 -0.45 3.47 5.64
C ARG A 40 -1.77 3.61 6.41
N PRO A 41 -2.93 3.40 5.76
CA PRO A 41 -4.22 3.39 6.47
C PRO A 41 -4.21 2.34 7.57
N LYS A 42 -4.76 2.68 8.74
CA LYS A 42 -4.91 1.74 9.85
C LYS A 42 -5.93 0.64 9.57
N SER A 43 -7.00 0.96 8.84
CA SER A 43 -8.07 0.01 8.55
C SER A 43 -7.81 -0.69 7.22
N PRO A 44 -7.90 -2.02 7.17
CA PRO A 44 -7.73 -2.75 5.91
C PRO A 44 -8.88 -2.49 4.94
N HIS A 45 -10.00 -1.93 5.38
CA HIS A 45 -11.16 -1.59 4.54
C HIS A 45 -11.01 -0.25 3.83
N ILE A 46 -9.98 0.53 4.16
CA ILE A 46 -9.64 1.76 3.44
C ILE A 46 -8.71 1.37 2.29
N LYS A 47 -8.89 2.03 1.14
CA LYS A 47 -8.02 1.83 -0.02
C LYS A 47 -6.57 2.14 0.34
N ASP A 48 -5.69 1.17 0.11
CA ASP A 48 -4.24 1.32 0.24
C ASP A 48 -3.61 1.32 -1.15
N GLU A 49 -2.92 2.42 -1.47
CA GLU A 49 -2.29 2.69 -2.76
C GLU A 49 -0.76 2.58 -2.71
N THR A 50 -0.25 1.69 -1.87
CA THR A 50 1.16 1.32 -1.83
C THR A 50 1.61 0.76 -3.18
N VAL A 51 2.75 1.25 -3.68
CA VAL A 51 3.37 0.84 -4.95
C VAL A 51 4.88 0.64 -4.75
N LEU A 52 5.47 -0.32 -5.46
CA LEU A 52 6.90 -0.68 -5.45
C LEU A 52 7.61 -0.32 -6.77
N THR A 53 6.88 0.08 -7.81
CA THR A 53 7.42 0.48 -9.13
C THR A 53 8.56 1.52 -9.12
N GLY A 54 8.72 2.31 -8.06
CA GLY A 54 9.80 3.29 -7.92
C GLY A 54 11.12 2.76 -7.33
N VAL A 55 11.16 1.49 -6.93
CA VAL A 55 12.31 0.89 -6.23
C VAL A 55 13.44 0.59 -7.22
N ARG A 56 14.64 1.09 -6.92
CA ARG A 56 15.82 0.87 -7.77
C ARG A 56 16.31 -0.56 -7.65
N GLY A 57 16.88 -1.11 -8.72
CA GLY A 57 17.49 -2.45 -8.74
C GLY A 57 18.61 -2.68 -7.72
N ILE A 58 19.24 -1.62 -7.19
CA ILE A 58 20.26 -1.70 -6.13
C ILE A 58 19.68 -1.93 -4.73
N SER A 59 18.35 -2.04 -4.60
CA SER A 59 17.67 -2.26 -3.31
C SER A 59 17.66 -3.75 -2.95
N HIS A 60 17.55 -4.06 -1.65
CA HIS A 60 17.37 -5.42 -1.16
C HIS A 60 15.95 -5.93 -1.44
N LYS A 61 15.68 -6.35 -2.68
CA LYS A 61 14.33 -6.74 -3.15
C LYS A 61 13.72 -7.90 -2.35
N SER A 62 14.52 -8.89 -1.96
CA SER A 62 14.04 -10.04 -1.19
C SER A 62 13.36 -9.60 0.11
N GLU A 63 14.05 -8.78 0.91
CA GLU A 63 13.51 -8.24 2.16
C GLU A 63 12.28 -7.36 1.92
N LEU A 64 12.35 -6.48 0.91
CA LEU A 64 11.25 -5.59 0.56
C LEU A 64 9.98 -6.36 0.18
N TYR A 65 10.11 -7.38 -0.68
CA TYR A 65 8.98 -8.19 -1.13
C TYR A 65 8.43 -9.07 0.00
N THR A 66 9.28 -9.57 0.89
CA THR A 66 8.83 -10.27 2.11
C THR A 66 7.96 -9.34 2.97
N GLN A 67 8.46 -8.16 3.33
CA GLN A 67 7.73 -7.20 4.17
C GLN A 67 6.44 -6.71 3.51
N TYR A 68 6.48 -6.46 2.19
CA TYR A 68 5.30 -6.07 1.43
C TYR A 68 4.25 -7.19 1.42
N THR A 69 4.66 -8.41 1.12
CA THR A 69 3.74 -9.55 1.02
C THR A 69 3.11 -9.87 2.37
N GLU A 70 3.90 -9.93 3.44
CA GLU A 70 3.42 -10.15 4.80
C GLU A 70 2.32 -9.16 5.17
N TYR A 71 2.60 -7.86 5.06
CA TYR A 71 1.63 -6.81 5.36
C TYR A 71 0.35 -6.91 4.52
N ARG A 72 0.48 -7.14 3.20
CA ARG A 72 -0.71 -7.21 2.32
C ARG A 72 -1.55 -8.46 2.59
N LEU A 73 -0.93 -9.57 2.98
CA LEU A 73 -1.63 -10.78 3.38
C LEU A 73 -2.35 -10.61 4.72
N GLU A 74 -1.74 -9.94 5.71
CA GLU A 74 -2.41 -9.59 6.97
C GLU A 74 -3.68 -8.77 6.72
N MET A 75 -3.61 -7.76 5.83
CA MET A 75 -4.80 -6.99 5.45
C MET A 75 -5.90 -7.87 4.84
N LEU A 76 -5.53 -8.80 3.95
CA LEU A 76 -6.48 -9.71 3.32
C LEU A 76 -7.11 -10.66 4.35
N GLU A 77 -6.32 -11.15 5.31
CA GLU A 77 -6.81 -11.97 6.41
C GLU A 77 -7.87 -11.23 7.24
N GLU A 78 -7.60 -9.99 7.62
CA GLU A 78 -8.55 -9.17 8.37
C GLU A 78 -9.85 -8.92 7.60
N ARG A 79 -9.74 -8.63 6.29
CA ARG A 79 -10.90 -8.45 5.39
C ARG A 79 -11.75 -9.72 5.31
N ILE A 80 -11.11 -10.88 5.11
CA ILE A 80 -11.79 -12.19 5.07
C ILE A 80 -12.50 -12.45 6.40
N ARG A 81 -11.79 -12.27 7.52
CA ARG A 81 -12.33 -12.49 8.86
C ARG A 81 -13.53 -11.59 9.15
N ALA A 82 -13.46 -10.31 8.75
CA ALA A 82 -14.57 -9.36 8.89
C ALA A 82 -15.79 -9.80 8.07
N ASN A 83 -15.59 -10.18 6.80
CA ASN A 83 -16.68 -10.63 5.93
C ASN A 83 -17.32 -11.94 6.43
N MET A 84 -16.53 -12.90 6.88
CA MET A 84 -17.04 -14.12 7.51
C MET A 84 -17.90 -13.84 8.74
N LYS A 85 -17.50 -12.87 9.59
CA LYS A 85 -18.29 -12.46 10.75
C LYS A 85 -19.60 -11.79 10.32
N ALA A 86 -19.57 -10.92 9.31
CA ALA A 86 -20.76 -10.27 8.77
C ALA A 86 -21.76 -11.29 8.20
N GLU A 87 -21.27 -12.31 7.49
CA GLU A 87 -22.09 -13.36 6.90
C GLU A 87 -22.78 -14.23 7.97
N ARG A 88 -22.05 -14.60 9.03
CA ARG A 88 -22.64 -15.31 10.18
C ARG A 88 -23.73 -14.48 10.86
N LEU A 89 -23.52 -13.17 11.02
CA LEU A 89 -24.52 -12.27 11.59
C LEU A 89 -25.76 -12.14 10.68
N ARG A 90 -25.58 -12.10 9.35
CA ARG A 90 -26.67 -12.13 8.37
C ARG A 90 -27.53 -13.38 8.54
N GLU A 91 -26.88 -14.54 8.64
CA GLU A 91 -27.54 -15.84 8.82
C GLU A 91 -28.32 -15.89 10.15
N CYS A 92 -27.69 -15.49 11.27
CA CYS A 92 -28.37 -15.39 12.57
C CYS A 92 -29.59 -14.45 12.52
N ALA A 93 -29.50 -13.36 11.78
CA ALA A 93 -30.60 -12.41 11.55
C ALA A 93 -31.64 -12.90 10.52
N LYS A 94 -31.46 -14.09 9.93
CA LYS A 94 -32.30 -14.69 8.88
C LYS A 94 -32.56 -13.75 7.69
N LYS A 95 -31.59 -12.88 7.37
CA LYS A 95 -31.66 -11.99 6.21
C LYS A 95 -31.39 -12.80 4.93
N PRO A 96 -32.01 -12.47 3.79
CA PRO A 96 -31.75 -13.17 2.53
C PRO A 96 -30.29 -12.96 2.08
N PHE A 97 -29.80 -13.86 1.22
CA PHE A 97 -28.45 -13.79 0.67
C PHE A 97 -28.41 -12.85 -0.54
N TYR A 98 -27.52 -11.86 -0.51
CA TYR A 98 -27.41 -10.85 -1.57
C TYR A 98 -26.23 -11.17 -2.50
N ILE A 99 -26.52 -11.83 -3.62
CA ILE A 99 -25.51 -12.28 -4.60
C ILE A 99 -24.65 -11.11 -5.09
N ALA A 100 -25.25 -9.95 -5.35
CA ALA A 100 -24.54 -8.77 -5.87
C ALA A 100 -23.47 -8.25 -4.89
N GLU A 101 -23.79 -8.22 -3.59
CA GLU A 101 -22.89 -7.75 -2.53
C GLU A 101 -21.66 -8.67 -2.41
N VAL A 102 -21.90 -9.98 -2.33
CA VAL A 102 -20.82 -10.97 -2.21
C VAL A 102 -19.94 -10.98 -3.46
N ARG A 103 -20.54 -10.87 -4.66
CA ARG A 103 -19.77 -10.76 -5.90
C ARG A 103 -18.92 -9.49 -5.93
N GLY A 104 -19.46 -8.35 -5.48
CA GLY A 104 -18.73 -7.09 -5.39
C GLY A 104 -17.51 -7.22 -4.48
N TRP A 105 -17.72 -7.77 -3.28
CA TRP A 105 -16.63 -8.00 -2.32
C TRP A 105 -15.54 -8.94 -2.88
N LEU A 106 -15.92 -10.03 -3.55
CA LEU A 106 -14.98 -10.95 -4.19
C LEU A 106 -14.18 -10.29 -5.32
N MET A 107 -14.82 -9.44 -6.12
CA MET A 107 -14.12 -8.69 -7.16
C MET A 107 -13.10 -7.72 -6.57
N GLU A 108 -13.44 -7.03 -5.48
CA GLU A 108 -12.50 -6.14 -4.78
C GLU A 108 -11.26 -6.91 -4.28
N GLN A 109 -11.44 -8.11 -3.71
CA GLN A 109 -10.30 -8.92 -3.25
C GLN A 109 -9.47 -9.45 -4.41
N LYS A 110 -10.11 -9.80 -5.54
CA LYS A 110 -9.42 -10.18 -6.77
C LYS A 110 -8.58 -9.02 -7.31
N GLU A 111 -9.11 -7.81 -7.34
CA GLU A 111 -8.37 -6.61 -7.75
C GLU A 111 -7.21 -6.31 -6.80
N PHE A 112 -7.41 -6.49 -5.50
CA PHE A 112 -6.35 -6.33 -4.49
C PHE A 112 -5.19 -7.30 -4.74
N LEU A 113 -5.47 -8.59 -4.95
CA LEU A 113 -4.45 -9.58 -5.29
C LEU A 113 -3.81 -9.29 -6.66
N GLY A 114 -4.60 -8.86 -7.64
CA GLY A 114 -4.11 -8.43 -8.95
C GLY A 114 -3.12 -7.28 -8.86
N SER A 115 -3.35 -6.31 -7.96
CA SER A 115 -2.42 -5.22 -7.71
C SER A 115 -1.08 -5.73 -7.16
N MET A 116 -1.10 -6.74 -6.28
CA MET A 116 0.14 -7.32 -5.75
C MET A 116 0.99 -7.99 -6.83
N LEU A 117 0.35 -8.68 -7.77
CA LEU A 117 1.03 -9.29 -8.91
C LEU A 117 1.72 -8.25 -9.81
N TYR A 118 1.14 -7.05 -9.92
CA TYR A 118 1.75 -5.97 -10.69
C TYR A 118 2.98 -5.37 -9.98
N GLU A 119 2.96 -5.31 -8.65
CA GLU A 119 4.06 -4.72 -7.87
C GLU A 119 5.24 -5.69 -7.62
N ILE A 120 5.01 -7.00 -7.61
CA ILE A 120 6.06 -8.01 -7.42
C ILE A 120 6.55 -8.49 -8.79
N THR A 121 7.72 -8.01 -9.20
CA THR A 121 8.32 -8.33 -10.51
C THR A 121 9.70 -8.98 -10.39
N GLU A 122 10.06 -9.79 -11.40
CA GLU A 122 11.32 -10.55 -11.47
C GLU A 122 12.51 -9.78 -12.08
N GLU A 123 12.36 -8.49 -12.42
CA GLU A 123 13.45 -7.70 -13.03
C GLU A 123 14.73 -7.61 -12.17
#